data_AF-A0A8I0IGU7-F1
#
_entry.id   AF-A0A8I0IGU7-F1
#
_cell.length_a   1.000
_cell.length_b   1.000
_cell.length_c   1.000
_cell.angle_alpha   90.00
_cell.angle_beta   90.00
_cell.angle_gamma   90.00
#
_symmetry.space_group_name_H-M   'P 1'
#
loop_
_entity.id
_entity.type
_entity.pdbx_description
1 polymer ?
#
loop_
_entity_poly.entity_id
_entity_poly.type
_entity_poly.pdbx_seq_one_letter_code
_entity_poly.pdbx_strand_id
1 'polypeptide(L)' 'MTTNTLHRLLVTLVVLLLVAAGTLYVFSVTLAPQGGPDVAARFVGYAWIAVVGAVLTGVVDFFVRAGLSRTRTRRGR' A
#
# COMPACT_ATOMS: atom_id res chain seq x y z
N MET A 1 -20.10 8.97 -3.71
CA MET A 1 -18.70 8.87 -4.17
C MET A 1 -18.66 7.99 -5.40
N THR A 2 -18.05 8.39 -6.52
CA THR A 2 -18.01 7.56 -7.73
C THR A 2 -16.89 6.53 -7.63
N THR A 3 -17.05 5.37 -8.27
CA THR A 3 -16.10 4.26 -8.22
C THR A 3 -14.72 4.64 -8.75
N ASN A 4 -14.65 5.59 -9.69
CA ASN A 4 -13.41 6.11 -10.23
C ASN A 4 -12.65 6.98 -9.20
N THR A 5 -13.38 7.80 -8.43
CA THR A 5 -12.80 8.56 -7.32
C THR A 5 -12.28 7.62 -6.22
N LEU A 6 -13.03 6.57 -5.88
CA LEU A 6 -12.59 5.57 -4.89
C LEU A 6 -11.32 4.83 -5.34
N HIS A 7 -11.26 4.40 -6.60
CA HIS A 7 -10.06 3.78 -7.18
C HIS A 7 -8.83 4.69 -7.08
N ARG A 8 -8.95 5.94 -7.52
CA ARG A 8 -7.84 6.90 -7.44
C ARG A 8 -7.36 7.11 -6.00
N LEU A 9 -8.27 7.16 -5.04
CA LEU A 9 -7.91 7.26 -3.62
C LEU A 9 -7.18 6.02 -3.12
N LEU A 10 -7.68 4.82 -3.43
CA LEU A 10 -7.02 3.56 -3.02
C LEU A 10 -5.64 3.43 -3.64
N VAL A 11 -5.49 3.72 -4.94
CA VAL A 11 -4.18 3.73 -5.61
C VAL A 11 -3.25 4.75 -4.98
N THR A 12 -3.73 5.96 -4.70
CA THR A 12 -2.92 6.99 -4.03
C THR A 12 -2.45 6.51 -2.66
N LEU A 13 -3.34 5.85 -1.91
CA LEU A 13 -3.02 5.30 -0.59
C LEU A 13 -1.98 4.16 -0.68
N VAL A 14 -2.09 3.27 -1.67
CA VAL A 14 -1.06 2.25 -1.95
C VAL A 14 0.30 2.91 -2.22
N VAL A 15 0.34 3.90 -3.10
CA VAL A 15 1.59 4.60 -3.44
C VAL A 15 2.20 5.27 -2.21
N LEU A 16 1.40 5.94 -1.38
CA LEU A 16 1.86 6.55 -0.14
C LEU A 16 2.44 5.52 0.84
N LEU A 17 1.79 4.36 0.99
CA LEU A 17 2.28 3.29 1.86
C LEU A 17 3.60 2.71 1.35
N LEU A 18 3.77 2.53 0.04
CA LEU A 18 5.02 2.08 -0.55
C LEU A 18 6.14 3.10 -0.38
N VAL A 19 5.86 4.40 -0.56
CA VAL A 19 6.82 5.47 -0.29
C VAL A 19 7.22 5.48 1.18
N ALA A 20 6.26 5.36 2.11
CA ALA A 20 6.54 5.26 3.53
C ALA A 20 7.42 4.03 3.86
N ALA A 21 7.12 2.87 3.29
CA ALA A 21 7.93 1.67 3.45
C ALA A 21 9.37 1.88 2.96
N GLY A 22 9.54 2.50 1.79
CA GLY A 22 10.85 2.86 1.24
C GLY A 22 11.63 3.80 2.17
N THR A 23 10.99 4.86 2.67
CA THR A 23 11.61 5.81 3.60
C THR A 23 12.01 5.14 4.91
N LEU A 24 11.15 4.28 5.48
CA LEU A 24 11.45 3.53 6.70
C LEU A 24 12.62 2.57 6.50
N TYR A 25 12.70 1.92 5.34
CA TYR A 25 13.85 1.09 4.99
C TYR A 25 15.14 1.90 4.87
N VAL A 26 15.09 3.07 4.22
CA VAL A 26 16.25 3.98 4.17
C VAL A 26 16.69 4.38 5.57
N PHE A 27 15.76 4.75 6.46
CA PHE A 27 16.08 5.06 7.85
C PHE A 27 16.69 3.87 8.59
N SER A 28 16.19 2.66 8.38
CA SER A 28 16.80 1.44 8.93
C SER A 28 18.29 1.37 8.58
N VAL A 29 18.61 1.52 7.29
CA VAL A 29 20.00 1.41 6.81
C VAL A 29 20.87 2.57 7.29
N THR A 30 20.36 3.80 7.28
CA THR A 30 21.14 4.99 7.66
C THR A 30 21.35 5.13 9.16
N LEU A 31 20.42 4.62 9.97
CA LEU A 31 20.47 4.72 11.44
C LEU A 31 21.06 3.47 12.10
N ALA A 32 21.14 2.34 11.38
CA ALA A 32 21.80 1.12 11.86
C ALA A 32 23.23 1.36 12.41
N PRO A 33 24.09 2.19 11.79
CA PRO A 33 25.44 2.44 12.32
C PRO A 33 25.45 3.14 13.68
N GLN A 34 24.42 3.94 13.98
CA GLN A 34 24.31 4.77 15.19
C GLN A 34 23.70 3.99 16.36
N GLY A 35 22.69 3.16 16.06
CA GLY A 35 21.82 2.52 17.05
C GLY A 35 21.90 1.00 17.09
N GLY A 36 22.74 0.39 16.25
CA GLY A 36 22.94 -1.05 16.19
C GLY A 36 21.78 -1.83 15.56
N PRO A 37 21.84 -3.18 15.63
CA PRO A 37 20.90 -4.08 14.96
C PRO A 37 19.44 -3.91 15.40
N ASP A 38 19.19 -3.56 16.67
CA ASP A 38 17.84 -3.40 17.20
C ASP A 38 17.09 -2.22 16.57
N VAL A 39 17.79 -1.11 16.34
CA VAL A 39 17.23 0.06 15.66
C VAL A 39 16.92 -0.27 14.21
N ALA A 40 17.83 -0.95 13.52
CA ALA A 40 17.61 -1.40 12.15
C ALA A 40 16.37 -2.29 12.03
N ALA A 41 16.27 -3.31 12.90
CA ALA A 41 15.16 -4.25 12.93
C ALA A 41 13.82 -3.56 13.19
N ARG A 42 13.79 -2.55 14.06
CA ARG A 42 12.57 -1.79 14.36
C ARG A 42 12.02 -1.05 13.14
N PHE A 43 12.89 -0.36 12.40
CA PHE A 43 12.48 0.34 11.17
C PHE A 43 12.08 -0.61 10.05
N VAL A 44 12.76 -1.76 9.91
CA VAL A 44 12.33 -2.83 8.99
C VAL A 44 10.95 -3.35 9.39
N GLY A 45 10.69 -3.54 10.68
CA GLY A 45 9.37 -3.93 11.19
C GLY A 45 8.27 -2.94 10.79
N TYR A 46 8.51 -1.64 10.93
CA TYR A 46 7.58 -0.60 10.46
C TYR A 46 7.40 -0.60 8.95
N ALA A 47 8.48 -0.81 8.19
CA ALA A 47 8.40 -0.92 6.73
C ALA A 47 7.50 -2.10 6.31
N TRP A 48 7.61 -3.26 6.98
CA TRP A 48 6.74 -4.41 6.73
C TRP A 48 5.27 -4.13 7.00
N ILE A 49 4.94 -3.39 8.06
CA ILE A 49 3.55 -2.99 8.33
C ILE A 49 3.00 -2.14 7.17
N ALA A 50 3.81 -1.20 6.66
CA ALA A 50 3.42 -0.38 5.52
C ALA A 50 3.24 -1.21 4.23
N VAL A 51 4.13 -2.18 3.98
CA VAL A 51 3.99 -3.11 2.85
C VAL A 51 2.71 -3.95 2.97
N VAL A 52 2.43 -4.51 4.13
CA VAL A 52 1.19 -5.28 4.36
C VAL A 52 -0.03 -4.40 4.14
N GLY A 53 -0.03 -3.16 4.64
CA GLY A 53 -1.09 -2.19 4.37
C GLY A 53 -1.27 -1.89 2.88
N ALA A 54 -0.17 -1.77 2.13
CA ALA A 54 -0.21 -1.52 0.69
C ALA A 54 -0.83 -2.71 -0.05
N VAL A 55 -0.46 -3.94 0.31
CA VAL A 55 -1.02 -5.17 -0.26
C VAL A 55 -2.52 -5.24 0.01
N LEU A 56 -2.95 -5.07 1.26
CA LEU A 56 -4.37 -5.13 1.63
C LEU A 56 -5.19 -4.07 0.88
N THR A 57 -4.65 -2.85 0.76
CA THR A 57 -5.30 -1.77 0.00
C THR A 57 -5.40 -2.10 -1.48
N GLY A 58 -4.34 -2.65 -2.08
CA GLY A 58 -4.35 -3.11 -3.47
C GLY A 58 -5.37 -4.24 -3.71
N VAL A 59 -5.55 -5.13 -2.74
CA VAL A 59 -6.58 -6.17 -2.79
C VAL A 59 -7.98 -5.55 -2.77
N VAL A 60 -8.24 -4.57 -1.92
CA VAL A 60 -9.51 -3.84 -1.91
C VAL A 60 -9.78 -3.18 -3.27
N ASP A 61 -8.77 -2.51 -3.84
CA ASP A 61 -8.86 -1.89 -5.16
C ASP A 61 -9.20 -2.90 -6.27
N PHE A 62 -8.57 -4.08 -6.23
CA PHE A 62 -8.85 -5.17 -7.17
C PHE A 62 -10.33 -5.58 -7.11
N PHE A 63 -10.91 -5.71 -5.93
CA PHE A 63 -12.34 -6.04 -5.78
C PHE A 63 -13.26 -4.91 -6.25
N VAL A 64 -12.92 -3.65 -5.96
CA VAL A 64 -13.65 -2.47 -6.47
C VAL A 64 -13.71 -2.50 -8.00
N ARG A 65 -12.59 -2.83 -8.66
CA ARG A 65 -12.51 -2.99 -10.12
C ARG A 65 -13.24 -4.24 -10.62
N ALA A 66 -13.16 -5.37 -9.92
CA ALA A 66 -13.83 -6.61 -10.32
C ALA A 66 -15.36 -6.49 -10.27
N GLY A 67 -15.91 -5.76 -9.30
CA GLY A 67 -17.34 -5.45 -9.23
C GLY A 67 -17.84 -4.60 -10.41
N LEU A 68 -17.00 -3.69 -10.90
CA LEU A 68 -17.23 -2.88 -12.12
C LEU A 68 -17.26 -3.73 -13.40
N SER A 69 -16.30 -4.66 -13.56
CA SER A 69 -16.27 -5.57 -14.71
C SER A 69 -17.53 -6.43 -14.80
N ARG A 70 -18.13 -6.79 -13.65
CA ARG A 70 -19.32 -7.65 -13.56
C ARG A 70 -20.63 -6.90 -13.84
N THR A 71 -20.70 -5.60 -13.55
CA THR A 71 -21.89 -4.77 -13.81
C THR A 71 -22.01 -4.35 -15.27
N ARG A 72 -20.88 -4.12 -15.96
CA ARG A 72 -20.86 -3.72 -17.38
C ARG A 72 -21.40 -4.82 -18.31
N THR A 73 -21.09 -6.08 -18.04
CA THR A 73 -21.58 -7.24 -18.80
C THR A 73 -23.09 -7.45 -18.67
N ARG A 74 -23.70 -7.02 -17.56
CA ARG A 74 -25.14 -7.21 -17.30
C ARG A 74 -26.04 -6.16 -17.96
N ARG A 75 -25.48 -5.03 -18.40
CA ARG A 75 -26.20 -3.90 -19.03
C ARG A 75 -26.17 -3.93 -20.56
N GLY A 76 -25.41 -4.86 -21.15
CA GLY A 76 -25.28 -5.06 -22.60
C GLY A 76 -26.07 -6.26 -23.14
N ARG A 77 -26.94 -6.85 -22.31
CA ARG A 77 -27.98 -7.81 -22.71
C ARG A 77 -29.33 -7.20 -22.37
#